data_AF-X1D9A5-F1
#
_entry.id   AF-X1D9A5-F1
#
_cell.length_a   1.000
_cell.length_b   1.000
_cell.length_c   1.000
_cell.angle_alpha   90.00
_cell.angle_beta   90.00
_cell.angle_gamma   90.00
#
_symmetry.space_group_name_H-M   'P 1'
#
loop_
_entity.id
_entity.type
_entity.pdbx_description
1 polymer ?
#
loop_
_entity_poly.entity_id
_entity_poly.type
_entity_poly.pdbx_seq_one_letter_code
_entity_poly.pdbx_strand_id
1 'polypeptide(L)'
;MDFIPHNDKTIAEMLDIIGVKTLQELFQDIPKDLIIEKLNLPSGLSEPDLLKQFEKITQKNKIYSSSFLGGGCYNHYIPSLVDFVTSRSEFYTSYTPYQAEASQGYLQAIYEYQTIISQLNYLRLHIQY
;
A
#
# COMPACT_ATOMS: atom_id res chain seq x y z
N MET A 1 14.73 2.82 6.76
CA MET A 1 14.85 1.42 6.25
C MET A 1 15.15 1.54 4.76
N ASP A 2 16.20 0.91 4.25
CA ASP A 2 16.52 1.02 2.82
C ASP A 2 15.45 0.31 2.00
N PHE A 3 14.82 1.04 1.07
CA PHE A 3 13.76 0.50 0.22
C PHE A 3 14.30 -0.53 -0.79
N ILE A 4 15.56 -0.40 -1.17
CA ILE A 4 16.24 -1.32 -2.09
C ILE A 4 16.92 -2.40 -1.25
N PRO A 5 16.51 -3.67 -1.37
CA PRO A 5 17.02 -4.74 -0.52
C PRO A 5 18.39 -5.28 -0.98
N HIS A 6 18.78 -5.02 -2.23
CA HIS A 6 20.01 -5.54 -2.83
C HIS A 6 21.15 -4.54 -2.69
N ASN A 7 22.29 -4.98 -2.14
CA ASN A 7 23.53 -4.23 -2.15
C ASN A 7 24.35 -4.53 -3.43
N ASP A 8 25.41 -3.74 -3.65
CA ASP A 8 26.26 -3.85 -4.85
C ASP A 8 26.85 -5.26 -5.04
N LYS A 9 27.17 -5.95 -3.95
CA LYS A 9 27.68 -7.34 -3.99
C LYS A 9 26.62 -8.30 -4.53
N THR A 10 25.41 -8.21 -4.00
CA THR A 10 24.28 -9.07 -4.42
C THR A 10 23.93 -8.80 -5.88
N ILE A 11 23.93 -7.52 -6.29
CA ILE A 11 23.72 -7.13 -7.68
C ILE A 11 24.80 -7.76 -8.58
N ALA A 12 26.08 -7.65 -8.22
CA ALA A 12 27.17 -8.23 -9.00
C ALA A 12 27.06 -9.76 -9.14
N GLU A 13 26.71 -10.48 -8.06
CA GLU A 13 26.49 -11.93 -8.09
C GLU A 13 25.30 -12.29 -9.01
N MET A 14 24.20 -11.55 -8.95
CA MET A 14 23.04 -11.77 -9.83
C MET A 14 23.37 -11.52 -11.31
N LEU A 15 24.14 -10.48 -11.62
CA LEU A 15 24.56 -10.15 -12.99
C LEU A 15 25.48 -11.24 -13.57
N ASP A 16 26.41 -11.78 -12.76
CA ASP A 16 27.28 -12.89 -13.16
C ASP A 16 26.48 -14.17 -13.49
N ILE A 17 25.49 -14.52 -12.65
CA ILE A 17 24.63 -15.70 -12.84
C ILE A 17 23.86 -15.64 -14.16
N ILE A 18 23.33 -14.46 -14.51
CA ILE A 18 22.55 -14.28 -15.75
C ILE A 18 23.42 -13.93 -16.97
N GLY A 19 24.75 -13.78 -16.78
CA GLY A 19 25.73 -13.60 -17.85
C GLY A 19 25.79 -12.20 -18.47
N VAL A 20 25.39 -11.16 -17.74
CA VAL A 20 25.43 -9.75 -18.19
C VAL A 20 26.42 -8.95 -17.35
N LYS A 21 27.00 -7.88 -17.92
CA LYS A 21 28.06 -7.12 -17.23
C LYS A 21 27.55 -5.91 -16.46
N THR A 22 26.41 -5.37 -16.88
CA THR A 22 25.88 -4.10 -16.35
C THR A 22 24.36 -4.17 -16.19
N LEU A 23 23.81 -3.38 -15.27
CA LEU A 23 22.35 -3.26 -15.12
C LEU A 23 21.69 -2.72 -16.40
N GLN A 24 22.38 -1.86 -17.15
CA GLN A 24 21.89 -1.29 -18.39
C GLN A 24 21.62 -2.36 -19.47
N GLU A 25 22.36 -3.47 -19.45
CA GLU A 25 22.14 -4.59 -20.37
C GLU A 25 20.77 -5.27 -20.17
N LEU A 26 20.16 -5.15 -18.98
CA LEU A 26 18.82 -5.70 -18.70
C LEU A 26 17.69 -4.94 -19.41
N PHE A 27 17.96 -3.73 -19.91
CA PHE A 27 16.97 -2.85 -20.50
C PHE A 27 17.12 -2.70 -22.03
N GLN A 28 17.91 -3.56 -22.68
CA GLN A 28 18.18 -3.48 -24.12
C GLN A 28 16.93 -3.61 -25.01
N ASP A 29 15.89 -4.27 -24.51
CA ASP A 29 14.61 -4.45 -25.21
C ASP A 29 13.77 -3.16 -25.26
N ILE A 30 14.14 -2.13 -24.51
CA ILE A 30 13.46 -0.82 -24.51
C ILE A 30 14.02 0.03 -25.67
N PRO A 31 13.19 0.48 -26.62
CA PRO A 31 13.59 1.41 -27.66
C PRO A 31 14.28 2.66 -27.09
N LYS A 32 15.42 3.06 -27.68
CA LYS A 32 16.26 4.15 -27.15
C LYS A 32 15.55 5.48 -27.04
N ASP A 33 14.61 5.75 -27.94
CA ASP A 33 13.78 6.95 -27.98
C ASP A 33 12.73 7.00 -26.85
N LEU A 34 12.48 5.87 -26.16
CA LEU A 34 11.60 5.78 -24.99
C LEU A 34 12.36 5.84 -23.66
N ILE A 35 13.69 5.80 -23.68
CA ILE A 35 14.52 5.85 -22.47
C ILE A 35 14.66 7.31 -22.01
N ILE A 36 14.31 7.57 -20.76
CA ILE A 36 14.46 8.88 -20.12
C ILE A 36 15.69 8.84 -19.21
N GLU A 37 16.70 9.68 -19.50
CA GLU A 37 17.95 9.70 -18.71
C GLU A 37 17.75 10.26 -17.29
N LYS A 38 16.84 11.22 -17.13
CA LYS A 38 16.58 11.87 -15.84
C LYS A 38 15.14 12.35 -15.74
N LEU A 39 14.52 12.05 -14.59
CA LEU A 39 13.24 12.64 -14.22
C LEU A 39 13.45 14.06 -13.67
N ASN A 40 12.59 14.99 -14.09
CA ASN A 40 12.58 16.35 -13.54
C ASN A 40 11.88 16.39 -12.18
N LEU A 41 12.53 15.80 -11.17
CA LEU A 41 12.03 15.71 -9.80
C LEU A 41 12.99 16.44 -8.83
N PRO A 42 12.48 16.95 -7.69
CA PRO A 42 13.33 17.48 -6.64
C PRO A 42 14.25 16.39 -6.07
N SER A 43 15.32 16.80 -5.40
CA SER A 43 16.20 15.87 -4.67
C SER A 43 15.42 15.09 -3.61
N GLY A 44 15.80 13.82 -3.41
CA GLY A 44 15.25 13.02 -2.33
C GLY A 44 15.48 13.65 -0.96
N LEU A 45 14.53 13.43 -0.04
CA LEU A 45 14.63 13.86 1.35
C LEU A 45 14.96 12.67 2.25
N SER A 46 15.59 12.96 3.38
CA SER A 46 15.67 11.99 4.47
C SER A 46 14.27 11.71 5.01
N GLU A 47 14.05 10.54 5.60
CA GLU A 47 12.77 10.19 6.23
C GLU A 47 12.32 11.22 7.29
N PRO A 48 13.19 11.70 8.21
CA PRO A 48 12.80 12.75 9.16
C PRO A 48 12.43 14.08 8.51
N ASP A 49 13.13 14.50 7.44
CA ASP A 49 12.85 15.76 6.77
C ASP A 49 11.54 15.69 5.97
N LEU A 50 11.26 14.51 5.38
CA LEU A 50 9.99 14.23 4.71
C LEU A 50 8.83 14.33 5.69
N LEU A 51 8.91 13.70 6.86
CA LEU A 51 7.86 13.75 7.88
C LEU A 51 7.59 15.19 8.35
N LYS A 52 8.64 15.97 8.64
CA LYS A 52 8.51 17.39 8.98
C LYS A 52 7.85 18.20 7.87
N GLN A 53 8.13 17.89 6.61
CA GLN A 53 7.50 18.56 5.48
C GLN A 53 6.01 18.22 5.39
N PHE A 54 5.63 16.95 5.58
CA PHE A 54 4.23 16.54 5.60
C PHE A 54 3.46 17.20 6.74
N GLU A 55 4.02 17.29 7.95
CA GLU A 55 3.40 18.01 9.06
C GLU A 55 3.08 19.46 8.68
N LYS A 56 4.04 20.19 8.09
CA LYS A 56 3.83 21.56 7.61
C LYS A 56 2.73 21.68 6.55
N ILE A 57 2.61 20.69 5.66
CA ILE A 57 1.55 20.65 4.66
C ILE A 57 0.19 20.45 5.34
N THR A 58 0.10 19.49 6.27
CA THR A 58 -1.15 19.18 6.98
C THR A 58 -1.66 20.34 7.83
N GLN A 59 -0.79 21.18 8.37
CA GLN A 59 -1.16 22.38 9.13
C GLN A 59 -1.94 23.44 8.33
N LYS A 60 -1.92 23.35 6.99
CA LYS A 60 -2.72 24.22 6.12
C LYS A 60 -4.20 23.83 6.10
N ASN A 61 -4.53 22.61 6.53
CA ASN A 61 -5.91 22.13 6.57
C ASN A 61 -6.66 22.77 7.73
N LYS A 62 -7.92 23.15 7.48
CA LYS A 62 -8.84 23.53 8.56
C LYS A 62 -9.61 22.30 9.02
N ILE A 63 -9.28 21.83 10.22
CA ILE A 63 -9.94 20.69 10.84
C ILE A 63 -11.18 21.21 11.60
N TYR A 64 -12.35 20.69 11.23
CA TYR A 64 -13.59 20.98 11.95
C TYR A 64 -13.86 19.85 12.92
N SER A 65 -14.13 20.17 14.19
CA SER A 65 -14.50 19.18 15.22
C SER A 65 -15.83 18.48 14.93
N SER A 66 -16.67 19.08 14.08
CA SER A 66 -17.91 18.49 13.60
C SER A 66 -18.22 19.01 12.21
N SER A 67 -18.66 18.12 11.33
CA SER A 67 -19.16 18.43 9.99
C SER A 67 -20.54 17.82 9.83
N PHE A 68 -21.52 18.65 9.45
CA PHE A 68 -22.91 18.25 9.22
C PHE A 68 -23.32 18.39 7.75
N LEU A 69 -22.35 18.46 6.84
CA LEU A 69 -22.60 18.61 5.40
C LEU A 69 -23.29 17.37 4.78
N GLY A 70 -23.16 16.21 5.42
CA GLY A 70 -23.75 14.95 4.94
C GLY A 70 -23.11 14.48 3.63
N GLY A 71 -23.92 13.95 2.71
CA GLY A 71 -23.45 13.50 1.38
C GLY A 71 -22.76 12.15 1.37
N GLY A 72 -23.15 11.23 2.26
CA GLY A 72 -22.56 9.89 2.36
C GLY A 72 -21.30 9.80 3.23
N CYS A 73 -20.79 10.93 3.72
CA CYS A 73 -19.69 10.99 4.70
C CYS A 73 -20.18 11.65 5.99
N TYR A 74 -20.06 10.94 7.10
CA TYR A 74 -20.59 11.37 8.38
C TYR A 74 -19.51 11.20 9.45
N ASN A 75 -19.32 12.24 10.27
CA ASN A 75 -18.41 12.16 11.40
C ASN A 75 -18.88 11.08 12.37
N HIS A 76 -18.00 10.16 12.76
CA HIS A 76 -18.33 9.06 13.66
C HIS A 76 -17.11 8.72 14.53
N TYR A 77 -17.38 8.10 15.68
CA TYR A 77 -16.33 7.61 16.56
C TYR A 77 -15.63 6.40 15.94
N ILE A 78 -14.30 6.48 15.84
CA ILE A 78 -13.44 5.36 15.43
C ILE A 78 -12.82 4.79 16.71
N PRO A 79 -13.14 3.55 17.10
CA PRO A 79 -12.52 2.92 18.26
C PRO A 79 -11.01 2.77 18.08
N SER A 80 -10.23 2.94 19.15
CA SER A 80 -8.76 2.82 19.12
C SER A 80 -8.26 1.45 18.65
N LEU A 81 -9.09 0.41 18.77
CA LEU A 81 -8.80 -0.92 18.25
C LEU A 81 -8.63 -0.92 16.71
N VAL A 82 -9.32 -0.03 16.00
CA VAL A 82 -9.23 0.06 14.53
C VAL A 82 -7.81 0.40 14.12
N ASP A 83 -7.23 1.47 14.68
CA ASP A 83 -5.84 1.88 14.38
C ASP A 83 -4.82 0.77 14.71
N PHE A 84 -5.04 0.05 15.82
CA PHE A 84 -4.19 -1.08 16.19
C PHE A 84 -4.26 -2.21 15.15
N VAL A 85 -5.45 -2.56 14.66
CA VAL A 85 -5.61 -3.62 13.66
C VAL A 85 -5.10 -3.17 12.30
N THR A 86 -5.39 -1.95 11.87
CA THR A 86 -5.00 -1.47 10.53
C THR A 86 -3.51 -1.15 10.41
N SER A 87 -2.81 -0.95 11.52
CA SER A 87 -1.34 -0.74 11.55
C SER A 87 -0.53 -2.04 11.55
N ARG A 88 -1.19 -3.20 11.59
CA ARG A 88 -0.54 -4.51 11.48
C ARG A 88 -0.23 -4.85 10.03
N SER A 89 1.03 -5.19 9.75
CA SER A 89 1.51 -5.47 8.39
C SER A 89 0.75 -6.62 7.74
N GLU A 90 0.31 -7.61 8.51
CA GLU A 90 -0.44 -8.76 8.01
C GLU A 90 -1.73 -8.36 7.28
N PHE A 91 -2.32 -7.20 7.62
CA PHE A 91 -3.55 -6.69 7.03
C PHE A 91 -3.35 -5.74 5.85
N TYR A 92 -2.22 -5.02 5.77
CA TYR A 92 -2.00 -4.01 4.72
C TYR A 92 -0.91 -4.37 3.70
N THR A 93 -0.06 -5.37 3.97
CA THR A 93 0.96 -5.83 3.00
C THR A 93 0.50 -7.04 2.21
N SER A 94 -0.49 -7.81 2.70
CA SER A 94 -1.11 -8.91 1.98
C SER A 94 -1.96 -8.38 0.80
N TYR A 95 -2.03 -9.18 -0.27
CA TYR A 95 -2.86 -8.85 -1.45
C TYR A 95 -4.13 -9.71 -1.47
N THR A 96 -4.82 -9.76 -2.61
CA THR A 96 -6.00 -10.61 -2.80
C THR A 96 -5.72 -12.04 -2.33
N PRO A 97 -6.60 -12.64 -1.49
CA PRO A 97 -6.37 -13.92 -0.84
C PRO A 97 -6.60 -15.10 -1.80
N TYR A 98 -5.85 -15.15 -2.91
CA TYR A 98 -5.90 -16.24 -3.89
C TYR A 98 -5.49 -17.59 -3.26
N GLN A 99 -4.52 -17.55 -2.33
CA GLN A 99 -4.05 -18.71 -1.59
C GLN A 99 -4.84 -18.82 -0.29
N ALA A 100 -5.98 -19.50 -0.37
CA ALA A 100 -6.96 -19.55 0.71
C ALA A 100 -6.40 -20.18 2.00
N GLU A 101 -5.57 -21.21 1.90
CA GLU A 101 -4.96 -21.93 3.03
C GLU A 101 -4.03 -21.04 3.84
N ALA A 102 -3.38 -20.07 3.19
CA ALA A 102 -2.51 -19.09 3.83
C ALA A 102 -3.23 -17.80 4.27
N SER A 103 -4.53 -17.67 3.98
CA SER A 103 -5.28 -16.41 4.08
C SER A 103 -6.57 -16.51 4.89
N GLN A 104 -6.78 -17.59 5.64
CA GLN A 104 -8.05 -17.87 6.35
C GLN A 104 -8.49 -16.74 7.31
N GLY A 105 -7.54 -16.07 7.99
CA GLY A 105 -7.88 -14.95 8.87
C GLY A 105 -8.51 -13.77 8.14
N TYR A 106 -7.99 -13.42 6.96
CA TYR A 106 -8.51 -12.33 6.14
C TYR A 106 -9.83 -12.72 5.46
N LEU A 107 -9.93 -13.96 4.98
CA LEU A 107 -11.17 -14.52 4.42
C LEU A 107 -12.30 -14.54 5.45
N GLN A 108 -12.00 -14.90 6.71
CA GLN A 108 -12.97 -14.81 7.79
C GLN A 108 -13.43 -13.36 8.00
N ALA A 109 -12.51 -12.39 8.05
CA ALA A 109 -12.86 -10.99 8.23
C ALA A 109 -13.78 -10.46 7.10
N ILE A 110 -13.52 -10.87 5.85
CA ILE A 110 -14.41 -10.58 4.71
C ILE A 110 -15.77 -11.23 4.90
N TYR A 111 -15.81 -12.51 5.28
CA TYR A 111 -17.06 -13.24 5.51
C TYR A 111 -17.91 -12.59 6.62
N GLU A 112 -17.29 -12.18 7.72
CA GLU A 112 -17.96 -11.45 8.81
C GLU A 112 -18.52 -10.11 8.32
N TYR A 113 -17.74 -9.36 7.52
CA TYR A 113 -18.22 -8.11 6.91
C TYR A 113 -19.44 -8.36 6.00
N GLN A 114 -19.36 -9.37 5.13
CA GLN A 114 -20.47 -9.76 4.25
C GLN A 114 -21.71 -10.17 5.07
N THR A 115 -21.51 -10.90 6.17
CA THR A 115 -22.57 -11.31 7.09
C THR A 115 -23.23 -10.10 7.76
N ILE A 116 -22.45 -9.16 8.29
CA ILE A 116 -22.95 -7.92 8.89
C ILE A 116 -23.81 -7.13 7.90
N ILE A 117 -23.31 -6.91 6.68
CA ILE A 117 -24.04 -6.18 5.64
C ILE A 117 -25.32 -6.90 5.23
N SER A 118 -25.27 -8.23 5.10
CA SER A 118 -26.43 -9.04 4.73
C SER A 118 -27.52 -8.98 5.80
N GLN A 119 -27.15 -9.12 7.07
CA GLN A 119 -28.08 -9.00 8.20
C GLN A 119 -28.66 -7.58 8.30
N LEU A 120 -27.84 -6.55 8.08
CA LEU A 120 -28.27 -5.15 8.14
C LEU A 120 -29.30 -4.80 7.05
N ASN A 121 -29.16 -5.40 5.87
CA ASN A 121 -30.03 -5.13 4.72
C ASN A 121 -31.13 -6.19 4.50
N TYR A 122 -31.21 -7.22 5.34
CA TYR A 122 -32.09 -8.38 5.15
C TYR A 122 -31.91 -9.06 3.79
N LEU A 123 -30.70 -9.00 3.24
CA LEU A 123 -30.33 -9.65 1.99
C LEU A 123 -29.76 -11.04 2.26
N ARG A 124 -29.97 -11.96 1.32
CA ARG A 124 -29.37 -13.29 1.39
C ARG A 124 -27.95 -13.22 0.85
N LEU A 125 -27.00 -13.79 1.60
CA LEU A 125 -25.68 -14.11 1.07
C LEU A 125 -25.83 -15.11 -0.07
N HIS A 126 -25.42 -14.71 -1.28
CA HIS A 126 -25.29 -15.65 -2.38
C HIS A 126 -23.96 -16.40 -2.21
N ILE A 127 -23.98 -17.44 -1.38
CA ILE A 127 -22.88 -18.38 -1.29
C ILE A 127 -23.09 -19.39 -2.42
N GLN A 128 -22.33 -19.26 -3.50
CA GLN A 128 -22.30 -20.26 -4.56
C GLN A 128 -21.61 -21.51 -4.00
N TYR A 129 -22.38 -22.58 -3.84
CA TYR A 129 -21.89 -23.94 -3.70
C TYR A 129 -22.38 -24.74 -4.90
#